data_AF-A0A4P9YMF7-F1
#
_entry.id   AF-A0A4P9YMF7-F1
#
_cell.length_a   1.000
_cell.length_b   1.000
_cell.length_c   1.000
_cell.angle_alpha   90.00
_cell.angle_beta   90.00
_cell.angle_gamma   90.00
#
_symmetry.space_group_name_H-M   'P 1'
#
loop_
_entity.id
_entity.type
_entity.pdbx_description
1 polymer ?
#
loop_
_entity_poly.entity_id
_entity_poly.type
_entity_poly.pdbx_seq_one_letter_code
_entity_poly.pdbx_strand_id
1 'polypeptide(L)'
;MFPDGNMQILQIQIPETKDFDLLTKLGQSLEPLLNDNYALVCSGSVTHNLSKAFKDMGHLKVDSPPAPYAMKFKDELFELLTKSVRLNGKKFMDAAMGIETFFEAHPTLDHFLPLLIFNGASSQSHGVIHKENDVWSFSHLSMCCFKSQ
;
A
#
# COMPACT_ATOMS: atom_id res chain seq x y z
N MET A 1 -1.95 -9.27 -14.41
CA MET A 1 -1.31 -10.49 -13.87
C MET A 1 -1.10 -11.49 -15.00
N PHE A 2 -0.29 -12.53 -14.78
CA PHE A 2 0.05 -13.57 -15.75
C PHE A 2 -1.00 -14.70 -15.68
N PRO A 3 -2.02 -14.71 -16.55
CA PRO A 3 -3.18 -15.58 -16.40
C PRO A 3 -2.85 -17.06 -16.63
N ASP A 4 -1.80 -17.34 -17.40
CA ASP A 4 -1.42 -18.70 -17.80
C ASP A 4 -0.60 -19.44 -16.74
N GLY A 5 -0.26 -18.79 -15.61
CA GLY A 5 0.46 -19.43 -14.50
C GLY A 5 1.92 -19.79 -14.79
N ASN A 6 2.50 -19.27 -15.87
CA ASN A 6 3.86 -19.63 -16.33
C ASN A 6 5.01 -18.98 -15.51
N MET A 7 4.70 -18.33 -14.39
CA MET A 7 5.71 -17.71 -13.53
C MET A 7 5.92 -18.51 -12.25
N GLN A 8 7.18 -18.58 -11.81
CA GLN A 8 7.49 -19.09 -10.49
C GLN A 8 7.15 -18.03 -9.44
N ILE A 9 6.49 -18.45 -8.37
CA ILE A 9 6.05 -17.56 -7.29
C ILE A 9 6.79 -17.97 -6.02
N LEU A 10 7.50 -17.01 -5.43
CA LEU A 10 7.98 -17.10 -4.06
C LEU A 10 7.07 -16.25 -3.16
N GLN A 11 6.48 -16.86 -2.15
CA GLN A 11 5.66 -16.16 -1.16
C GLN A 11 6.50 -15.82 0.06
N ILE A 12 6.50 -14.56 0.46
CA ILE A 12 7.18 -14.08 1.67
C ILE A 12 6.10 -13.67 2.67
N GLN A 13 6.12 -14.29 3.85
CA GLN A 13 5.26 -13.87 4.95
C GLN A 13 5.81 -12.61 5.59
N ILE A 14 4.94 -11.62 5.82
CA ILE A 14 5.30 -10.39 6.53
C ILE A 14 5.13 -10.65 8.03
N PRO A 15 6.18 -10.46 8.86
CA PRO A 15 6.04 -10.58 10.29
C PRO A 15 5.12 -9.48 10.83
N GLU A 16 4.25 -9.81 11.77
CA GLU A 16 3.50 -8.80 12.51
C GLU A 16 4.46 -8.07 13.46
N THR A 17 4.97 -6.94 13.01
CA THR A 17 5.99 -6.16 13.72
C THR A 17 5.71 -4.67 13.64
N LYS A 18 6.12 -3.94 14.68
CA LYS A 18 6.19 -2.47 14.68
C LYS A 18 7.60 -1.95 14.36
N ASP A 19 8.52 -2.85 14.02
CA ASP A 19 9.82 -2.49 13.45
C ASP A 19 9.65 -2.14 11.96
N PHE A 20 9.23 -0.90 11.71
CA PHE A 20 8.97 -0.41 10.37
C PHE A 20 10.25 -0.28 9.53
N ASP A 21 11.40 -0.09 10.18
CA ASP A 21 12.70 -0.05 9.52
C ASP A 21 13.10 -1.45 9.05
N LEU A 22 12.77 -2.52 9.78
CA LEU A 22 12.96 -3.89 9.32
C LEU A 22 12.21 -4.17 8.01
N LEU A 23 10.93 -3.78 7.92
CA LEU A 23 10.13 -3.99 6.70
C LEU A 23 10.66 -3.18 5.51
N THR A 24 11.14 -1.97 5.77
CA THR A 24 11.76 -1.14 4.74
C THR A 24 13.10 -1.74 4.28
N LYS A 25 13.92 -2.24 5.20
CA LYS A 25 15.18 -2.95 4.87
C LYS A 25 14.93 -4.23 4.09
N LEU A 26 13.83 -4.95 4.36
CA LEU A 26 13.42 -6.11 3.57
C LEU A 26 13.20 -5.69 2.10
N GLY A 27 12.43 -4.62 1.87
CA GLY A 27 12.28 -4.04 0.52
C GLY A 27 13.60 -3.69 -0.15
N GLN A 28 14.49 -3.01 0.56
CA GLN A 28 15.82 -2.63 0.06
C GLN A 28 16.67 -3.86 -0.32
N SER A 29 16.57 -4.95 0.45
CA SER A 29 17.29 -6.19 0.15
C SER A 29 16.77 -6.93 -1.10
N LEU A 30 15.51 -6.68 -1.48
CA LEU A 30 14.87 -7.28 -2.66
C LEU A 30 15.07 -6.43 -3.93
N GLU A 31 15.37 -5.14 -3.79
CA GLU A 31 15.55 -4.22 -4.93
C GLU A 31 16.52 -4.74 -6.00
N PRO A 32 17.69 -5.35 -5.68
CA PRO A 32 18.59 -5.85 -6.72
C PRO A 32 17.97 -6.91 -7.64
N LEU A 33 17.00 -7.69 -7.15
CA LEU A 33 16.31 -8.70 -7.95
C LEU A 33 15.43 -8.07 -9.05
N LEU A 34 14.96 -6.83 -8.85
CA LEU A 34 14.16 -6.11 -9.84
C LEU A 34 14.96 -5.86 -11.14
N ASN A 35 16.29 -5.87 -11.06
CA ASN A 35 17.19 -5.78 -12.21
C ASN A 35 17.51 -7.15 -12.85
N ASP A 36 17.07 -8.26 -12.25
CA ASP A 36 17.36 -9.63 -12.68
C ASP A 36 16.09 -10.40 -13.08
N ASN A 37 15.19 -9.74 -13.81
CA ASN A 37 13.91 -10.30 -14.31
C ASN A 37 12.92 -10.75 -13.24
N TYR A 38 13.04 -10.27 -11.99
CA TYR A 38 12.02 -10.48 -10.97
C TYR A 38 11.02 -9.32 -10.92
N ALA A 39 9.79 -9.63 -10.53
CA ALA A 39 8.79 -8.65 -10.15
C ALA A 39 8.48 -8.81 -8.66
N LEU A 40 8.48 -7.71 -7.91
CA LEU A 40 8.01 -7.67 -6.54
C LEU A 40 6.55 -7.19 -6.50
N VAL A 41 5.68 -7.99 -5.88
CA VAL A 41 4.27 -7.63 -5.68
C VAL A 41 4.00 -7.53 -4.18
N CYS A 42 3.79 -6.31 -3.69
CA CYS A 42 3.38 -6.06 -2.32
C CYS A 42 1.86 -5.95 -2.24
N SER A 43 1.19 -7.01 -1.78
CA SER A 43 -0.28 -7.04 -1.69
C SER A 43 -0.75 -6.48 -0.35
N GLY A 44 -1.53 -5.41 -0.39
CA GLY A 44 -2.14 -4.74 0.76
C GLY A 44 -3.36 -3.92 0.32
N SER A 45 -3.71 -2.89 1.08
CA SER A 45 -4.77 -1.97 0.70
C SER A 45 -4.49 -0.54 1.15
N VAL A 46 -4.80 0.44 0.30
CA VAL A 46 -4.74 1.86 0.63
C VAL A 46 -5.84 2.27 1.62
N THR A 47 -6.96 1.57 1.67
CA THR A 47 -7.94 1.74 2.76
C THR A 47 -8.56 0.39 3.10
N HIS A 48 -8.59 0.04 4.39
CA HIS A 48 -9.03 -1.28 4.84
C HIS A 48 -9.86 -1.20 6.13
N ASN A 49 -10.94 -0.41 6.11
CA ASN A 49 -11.88 -0.36 7.22
C ASN A 49 -13.07 -1.29 6.95
N LEU A 50 -12.88 -2.58 7.24
CA LEU A 50 -13.92 -3.58 7.10
C LEU A 50 -15.12 -3.32 8.01
N SER A 51 -14.92 -2.73 9.20
CA SER A 51 -16.04 -2.40 10.10
C SER A 51 -17.04 -1.45 9.43
N LYS A 52 -16.53 -0.40 8.77
CA LYS A 52 -17.36 0.51 7.97
C LYS A 52 -17.95 -0.18 6.74
N ALA A 53 -17.13 -0.92 6.00
CA ALA A 53 -17.60 -1.66 4.81
C ALA A 53 -18.75 -2.63 5.16
N PHE A 54 -18.63 -3.40 6.24
CA PHE A 54 -19.66 -4.34 6.69
C PHE A 54 -20.92 -3.62 7.19
N LYS A 55 -20.76 -2.51 7.92
CA LYS A 55 -21.89 -1.71 8.38
C LYS A 55 -22.72 -1.16 7.22
N ASP A 56 -22.06 -0.73 6.15
CA ASP A 56 -22.70 -0.04 5.04
C ASP A 56 -22.99 -0.97 3.83
N MET A 57 -22.53 -2.24 3.85
CA MET A 57 -22.68 -3.20 2.74
C MET A 57 -24.13 -3.48 2.35
N GLY A 58 -25.07 -3.38 3.30
CA GLY A 58 -26.51 -3.52 3.02
C GLY A 58 -27.11 -2.33 2.24
N HIS A 59 -26.37 -1.23 2.12
CA HIS A 59 -26.82 0.04 1.53
C HIS A 59 -25.94 0.49 0.36
N LEU A 60 -24.69 0.02 0.30
CA LEU A 60 -23.72 0.36 -0.74
C LEU A 60 -23.60 -0.77 -1.76
N LYS A 61 -23.59 -0.40 -3.04
CA LYS A 61 -23.15 -1.28 -4.13
C LYS A 61 -21.62 -1.41 -4.13
N VAL A 62 -21.12 -2.47 -4.78
CA VAL A 62 -19.68 -2.67 -4.97
C VAL A 62 -19.03 -1.44 -5.60
N ASP A 63 -19.65 -0.85 -6.62
CA ASP A 63 -19.17 0.31 -7.38
C ASP A 63 -19.56 1.67 -6.75
N SER A 64 -19.96 1.69 -5.47
CA SER A 64 -20.30 2.94 -4.80
C SER A 64 -19.09 3.88 -4.74
N PRO A 65 -19.30 5.20 -4.92
CA PRO A 65 -18.21 6.16 -4.90
C PRO A 65 -17.50 6.16 -3.53
N PRO A 66 -16.20 6.47 -3.49
CA PRO A 66 -15.43 6.50 -2.24
C PRO A 66 -16.01 7.48 -1.23
N ALA A 67 -15.97 7.09 0.05
CA ALA A 67 -16.29 7.97 1.15
C ALA A 67 -15.28 9.12 1.23
N PRO A 68 -15.68 10.33 1.66
CA PRO A 68 -14.78 11.50 1.68
C PRO A 68 -13.46 11.27 2.45
N TYR A 69 -13.52 10.60 3.60
CA TYR A 69 -12.31 10.29 4.39
C TYR A 69 -11.36 9.36 3.64
N ALA A 70 -11.90 8.38 2.90
CA ALA A 70 -11.13 7.38 2.18
C ALA A 70 -10.41 8.01 0.99
N MET A 71 -11.11 8.89 0.25
CA MET A 71 -10.50 9.69 -0.81
C MET A 71 -9.39 10.58 -0.27
N LYS A 72 -9.67 11.34 0.80
CA LYS A 72 -8.69 12.23 1.46
C LYS A 72 -7.44 11.45 1.88
N PHE A 73 -7.62 10.30 2.53
CA PHE A 73 -6.51 9.45 2.95
C PHE A 73 -5.64 9.00 1.76
N LYS A 74 -6.27 8.47 0.70
CA LYS A 74 -5.54 8.01 -0.50
C LYS A 74 -4.72 9.15 -1.11
N ASP A 75 -5.31 10.33 -1.26
CA ASP A 75 -4.63 11.46 -1.89
C ASP A 75 -3.42 11.93 -1.05
N GLU A 76 -3.60 12.09 0.27
CA GLU A 76 -2.51 12.46 1.18
C GLU A 76 -1.43 11.37 1.27
N LEU A 77 -1.81 10.09 1.24
CA LEU A 77 -0.87 8.97 1.18
C LEU A 77 -0.08 8.99 -0.13
N PHE A 78 -0.73 9.24 -1.26
CA PHE A 78 -0.06 9.32 -2.55
C PHE A 78 0.95 10.48 -2.59
N GLU A 79 0.60 11.65 -2.05
CA GLU A 79 1.55 12.74 -1.87
C GLU A 79 2.71 12.38 -0.93
N LEU A 80 2.48 11.58 0.09
CA LEU A 80 3.55 11.10 0.98
C LEU A 80 4.50 10.14 0.24
N LEU A 81 3.97 9.28 -0.65
CA LEU A 81 4.73 8.31 -1.44
C LEU A 81 5.65 8.95 -2.49
N THR A 82 5.33 10.16 -2.94
CA THR A 82 6.16 10.94 -3.88
C THR A 82 7.24 11.78 -3.19
N LYS A 83 7.22 11.88 -1.85
CA LYS A 83 8.21 12.62 -1.05
C LYS A 83 9.42 11.74 -0.67
N SER A 84 10.57 12.39 -0.42
CA SER A 84 11.84 11.74 -0.08
C SER A 84 11.88 11.02 1.28
N VAL A 85 10.86 11.20 2.13
CA VAL A 85 10.77 10.59 3.47
C VAL A 85 10.60 9.06 3.42
N ARG A 86 10.19 8.50 2.26
CA ARG A 86 9.79 7.09 2.09
C ARG A 86 10.84 6.02 2.39
N LEU A 87 12.14 6.33 2.33
CA LEU A 87 13.22 5.34 2.53
C LEU A 87 13.59 5.12 4.01
N ASN A 88 12.99 5.87 4.93
CA ASN A 88 13.11 5.63 6.35
C ASN A 88 11.76 5.14 6.87
N GLY A 89 11.68 3.85 7.22
CA GLY A 89 10.42 3.18 7.56
C GLY A 89 9.71 3.84 8.73
N LYS A 90 10.44 4.15 9.80
CA LYS A 90 9.87 4.85 10.96
C LYS A 90 9.33 6.23 10.59
N LYS A 91 10.12 7.07 9.90
CA LYS A 91 9.68 8.42 9.52
C LYS A 91 8.49 8.39 8.56
N PHE A 92 8.47 7.45 7.63
CA PHE A 92 7.34 7.25 6.73
C PHE A 92 6.08 6.86 7.51
N MET A 93 6.18 5.91 8.44
CA MET A 93 5.04 5.53 9.29
C MET A 93 4.58 6.64 10.22
N ASP A 94 5.50 7.38 10.84
CA ASP A 94 5.15 8.52 11.69
C ASP A 94 4.38 9.58 10.87
N ALA A 95 4.82 9.85 9.64
CA ALA A 95 4.13 10.78 8.74
C ALA A 95 2.76 10.25 8.27
N ALA A 96 2.67 8.96 7.93
CA ALA A 96 1.42 8.32 7.52
C ALA A 96 0.41 8.30 8.68
N MET A 97 0.81 7.91 9.89
CA MET A 97 -0.05 7.93 11.08
C MET A 97 -0.43 9.35 11.52
N GLY A 98 0.31 10.37 11.08
CA GLY A 98 -0.01 11.77 11.28
C GLY A 98 -1.12 12.29 10.35
N ILE A 99 -1.50 11.53 9.31
CA ILE A 99 -2.68 11.83 8.49
C ILE A 99 -3.93 11.66 9.36
N GLU A 100 -4.78 12.70 9.41
CA GLU A 100 -5.99 12.75 10.24
C GLU A 100 -6.89 11.51 10.06
N THR A 101 -6.98 11.01 8.83
CA THR A 101 -7.85 9.90 8.45
C THR A 101 -7.17 8.52 8.52
N PHE A 102 -5.92 8.42 9.00
CA PHE A 102 -5.15 7.18 8.99
C PHE A 102 -5.84 6.04 9.75
N PHE A 103 -6.18 6.25 11.02
CA PHE A 103 -6.82 5.18 11.82
C PHE A 103 -8.27 4.90 11.41
N GLU A 104 -8.88 5.83 10.65
CA GLU A 104 -10.18 5.59 10.02
C GLU A 104 -10.03 4.74 8.74
N ALA A 105 -8.97 4.92 7.97
CA ALA A 105 -8.63 4.08 6.82
C ALA A 105 -8.10 2.70 7.23
N HIS A 106 -7.30 2.65 8.30
CA HIS A 106 -6.61 1.46 8.81
C HIS A 106 -6.78 1.34 10.33
N PRO A 107 -7.84 0.68 10.81
CA PRO A 107 -8.01 0.37 12.23
C PRO A 107 -6.86 -0.48 12.81
N THR A 108 -6.23 -1.28 11.95
CA THR A 108 -5.04 -2.10 12.21
C THR A 108 -4.01 -1.88 11.11
N LEU A 109 -2.73 -2.11 11.40
CA LEU A 109 -1.63 -1.78 10.48
C LEU A 109 -1.37 -2.85 9.40
N ASP A 110 -1.89 -4.06 9.56
CA ASP A 110 -1.56 -5.26 8.80
C ASP A 110 -1.65 -5.07 7.28
N HIS A 111 -2.74 -4.49 6.77
CA HIS A 111 -2.91 -4.25 5.33
C HIS A 111 -2.12 -3.03 4.80
N PHE A 112 -1.50 -2.24 5.70
CA PHE A 112 -0.65 -1.10 5.37
C PHE A 112 0.85 -1.48 5.35
N LEU A 113 1.28 -2.44 6.19
CA LEU A 113 2.68 -2.87 6.29
C LEU A 113 3.35 -3.27 4.95
N PRO A 114 2.67 -3.92 3.99
CA PRO A 114 3.26 -4.21 2.67
C PRO A 114 3.81 -2.97 1.95
N LEU A 115 3.25 -1.79 2.20
CA LEU A 115 3.69 -0.53 1.59
C LEU A 115 5.10 -0.13 2.01
N LEU A 116 5.55 -0.53 3.22
CA LEU A 116 6.92 -0.28 3.67
C LEU A 116 7.94 -1.10 2.87
N ILE A 117 7.60 -2.33 2.50
CA ILE A 117 8.43 -3.18 1.66
C ILE A 117 8.50 -2.58 0.24
N PHE A 118 7.35 -2.18 -0.31
CA PHE A 118 7.29 -1.46 -1.59
C PHE A 118 8.18 -0.22 -1.59
N ASN A 119 8.07 0.62 -0.55
CA ASN A 119 8.89 1.83 -0.41
C ASN A 119 10.39 1.52 -0.36
N GLY A 120 10.78 0.50 0.40
CA GLY A 120 12.18 0.06 0.50
C GLY A 120 12.73 -0.44 -0.83
N ALA A 121 11.91 -1.16 -1.61
CA ALA A 121 12.28 -1.70 -2.92
C ALA A 121 12.25 -0.68 -4.07
N SER A 122 11.84 0.55 -3.78
CA SER A 122 11.65 1.61 -4.78
C SER A 122 12.75 2.68 -4.71
N SER A 123 13.92 2.40 -4.14
CA SER A 123 14.98 3.41 -3.94
C SER A 123 15.51 3.97 -5.25
N GLN A 124 15.62 3.12 -6.28
CA GLN A 124 16.07 3.47 -7.64
C GLN A 124 15.01 4.24 -8.46
N SER A 125 13.74 4.24 -8.05
CA SER A 125 12.68 4.95 -8.80
C SER A 125 12.74 6.48 -8.68
N HIS A 126 13.70 7.05 -7.94
CA HIS A 126 13.91 8.50 -7.78
C HIS A 126 12.65 9.32 -7.43
N GLY A 127 11.69 8.72 -6.70
CA GLY A 127 10.43 9.36 -6.33
C GLY A 127 9.27 9.15 -7.31
N VAL A 128 9.50 8.48 -8.44
CA VAL A 128 8.50 8.26 -9.47
C VAL A 128 7.64 7.04 -9.11
N ILE A 129 6.46 7.32 -8.54
CA ILE A 129 5.42 6.33 -8.27
C ILE A 129 4.22 6.65 -9.16
N HIS A 130 3.80 5.66 -9.95
CA HIS A 130 2.61 5.74 -10.79
C HIS A 130 1.42 5.12 -10.08
N LYS A 131 0.25 5.74 -10.22
CA LYS A 131 -1.03 5.14 -9.86
C LYS A 131 -1.58 4.41 -11.09
N GLU A 132 -1.57 3.09 -11.06
CA GLU A 132 -1.99 2.23 -12.18
C GLU A 132 -3.52 2.16 -12.31
N ASN A 133 -4.23 2.22 -11.20
CA ASN A 133 -5.69 2.30 -11.18
C ASN A 133 -6.19 3.05 -9.95
N ASP A 134 -7.46 3.45 -9.98
CA ASP A 134 -8.15 4.09 -8.86
C ASP A 134 -9.53 3.44 -8.66
N VAL A 135 -9.52 2.12 -8.42
CA VAL A 135 -10.72 1.31 -8.23
C VAL A 135 -11.13 1.29 -6.76
N TRP A 136 -12.43 1.33 -6.51
CA TRP A 136 -13.02 1.36 -5.18
C TRP A 136 -14.09 0.29 -5.03
N SER A 137 -14.21 -0.25 -3.82
CA SER A 137 -15.23 -1.20 -3.43
C SER A 137 -15.96 -0.74 -2.17
N PHE A 138 -17.29 -0.72 -2.22
CA PHE A 138 -18.16 -0.39 -1.08
C PHE A 138 -17.80 0.93 -0.39
N SER A 139 -17.38 1.95 -1.14
CA SER A 139 -16.95 3.28 -0.65
C SER A 139 -15.75 3.33 0.30
N HIS A 140 -15.36 2.21 0.94
CA HIS A 140 -14.39 2.17 2.04
C HIS A 140 -13.10 1.43 1.69
N LEU A 141 -13.12 0.61 0.64
CA LEU A 141 -12.01 -0.27 0.28
C LEU A 141 -11.38 0.22 -1.03
N SER A 142 -10.13 0.67 -0.94
CA SER A 142 -9.35 1.08 -2.10
C SER A 142 -8.66 -0.12 -2.71
N MET A 143 -8.88 -0.34 -3.99
CA MET A 143 -8.19 -1.36 -4.80
C MET A 143 -7.07 -0.73 -5.65
N CYS A 144 -6.65 0.50 -5.30
CA CYS A 144 -5.58 1.23 -5.96
C CYS A 144 -4.30 0.41 -6.04
N CYS A 145 -3.62 0.50 -7.18
CA CYS A 145 -2.29 -0.08 -7.36
C CYS A 145 -1.26 1.01 -7.63
N PHE A 146 -0.11 0.89 -6.97
CA PHE A 146 1.05 1.73 -7.20
C PHE A 146 2.17 0.95 -7.89
N LYS A 147 2.91 1.62 -8.76
CA LYS A 147 4.06 1.06 -9.46
C LYS A 147 5.24 2.00 -9.38
N SER A 148 6.38 1.50 -8.95
CA SER A 148 7.68 2.17 -9.08
C SER A 148 8.29 1.85 -10.46
N GLN A 149 8.97 2.83 -11.05
CA GLN A 149 9.80 2.60 -12.25
C GLN A 149 11.06 1.83 -11.94
#